data_AF-A0AAU0SBA5-F1
#
_entry.id   AF-A0AAU0SBA5-F1
#
_cell.length_a   1.000
_cell.length_b   1.000
_cell.length_c   1.000
_cell.angle_alpha   90.00
_cell.angle_beta   90.00
_cell.angle_gamma   90.00
#
_symmetry.space_group_name_H-M   'P 1'
#
loop_
_entity.id
_entity.type
_entity.pdbx_description
1 polymer ?
#
loop_
_entity_poly.entity_id
_entity_poly.type
_entity_poly.pdbx_seq_one_letter_code
_entity_poly.pdbx_strand_id
1 'polypeptide(L)'
;MRQPLKAGVSNASQIFDEMIGNFDAHVKNFSLLYETATAPCLSPTYDIVAYSGYLAGEGNGLKFFPDSKEREKLLPAIVRRLANFLGIPEKALSKVIADTVSTAVAKWPKAIRRSELSRLQKINLLTHFKHNPSVEALRKRKKAACLRGRPDLELPD
;
A
#
# COMPACT_ATOMS: atom_id res chain seq x y z
N MET A 1 3.86 -22.19 -26.21
CA MET A 1 2.60 -21.68 -25.62
C MET A 1 2.92 -20.97 -24.32
N ARG A 2 3.02 -19.63 -24.33
CA ARG A 2 3.10 -18.85 -23.08
C ARG A 2 1.67 -18.59 -22.63
N GLN A 3 1.36 -18.92 -21.37
CA GLN A 3 0.05 -18.66 -20.78
C GLN A 3 -0.28 -17.17 -20.95
N PRO A 4 -1.54 -16.80 -21.26
CA PRO A 4 -1.94 -15.41 -21.16
C PRO A 4 -1.70 -14.98 -19.71
N LEU A 5 -0.90 -13.93 -19.54
CA LEU A 5 -0.78 -13.23 -18.26
C LEU A 5 -2.21 -12.90 -17.85
N LYS A 6 -2.73 -13.64 -16.85
CA LYS A 6 -4.01 -13.32 -16.24
C LYS A 6 -3.90 -11.84 -15.90
N ALA A 7 -4.84 -11.04 -16.39
CA ALA A 7 -5.08 -9.65 -15.97
C ALA A 7 -5.55 -9.62 -14.49
N GLY A 8 -4.81 -10.33 -13.64
CA GLY A 8 -5.00 -10.49 -12.22
C GLY A 8 -4.20 -9.40 -11.55
N VAL A 9 -4.85 -8.26 -11.37
CA VAL A 9 -4.60 -7.38 -10.24
C VAL A 9 -3.22 -6.71 -10.27
N SER A 10 -3.04 -5.73 -11.17
CA SER A 10 -2.07 -4.62 -10.97
C SER A 10 -2.62 -3.62 -9.93
N ASN A 11 -3.40 -4.10 -8.97
CA ASN A 11 -4.29 -3.25 -8.22
C ASN A 11 -3.62 -2.86 -6.90
N ALA A 12 -3.26 -1.58 -6.84
CA ALA A 12 -2.80 -0.82 -5.68
C ALA A 12 -1.27 -0.72 -5.51
N SER A 13 -0.57 -0.26 -6.55
CA SER A 13 0.77 0.34 -6.41
C SER A 13 0.75 1.48 -5.39
N GLN A 14 -0.25 2.35 -5.44
CA GLN A 14 -0.30 3.55 -4.59
C GLN A 14 -0.36 3.24 -3.08
N ILE A 15 -1.20 2.29 -2.62
CA ILE A 15 -1.20 1.92 -1.19
C ILE A 15 0.11 1.22 -0.79
N PHE A 16 0.70 0.46 -1.71
CA PHE A 16 1.98 -0.19 -1.49
C PHE A 16 3.09 0.85 -1.32
N ASP A 17 3.17 1.83 -2.22
CA ASP A 17 4.13 2.93 -2.20
C ASP A 17 3.98 3.78 -0.94
N GLU A 18 2.73 4.08 -0.54
CA GLU A 18 2.45 4.79 0.70
C GLU A 18 2.95 4.03 1.93
N MET A 19 2.68 2.72 2.00
CA MET A 19 3.06 1.86 3.14
C MET A 19 4.57 1.65 3.24
N ILE A 20 5.28 1.54 2.10
CA ILE A 20 6.73 1.36 2.09
C ILE A 20 7.48 2.71 2.20
N GLY A 21 6.77 3.81 1.94
CA GLY A 21 7.33 5.16 1.94
C GLY A 21 8.16 5.42 0.69
N ASN A 22 7.62 5.05 -0.47
CA ASN A 22 8.17 5.37 -1.78
C ASN A 22 7.60 6.70 -2.27
N PHE A 23 8.25 7.81 -1.89
CA PHE A 23 7.77 9.16 -2.23
C PHE A 23 8.12 9.61 -3.65
N ASP A 24 8.90 8.81 -4.39
CA ASP A 24 9.39 9.13 -5.75
C ASP A 24 8.70 8.29 -6.84
N ALA A 25 7.54 7.69 -6.53
CA ALA A 25 6.75 6.91 -7.47
C ALA A 25 6.05 7.78 -8.53
N HIS A 26 6.83 8.56 -9.30
CA HIS A 26 6.36 9.47 -10.37
C HIS A 26 6.10 8.74 -11.70
N VAL A 27 5.56 9.46 -12.68
CA VAL A 27 5.08 8.90 -13.96
C VAL A 27 6.13 8.06 -14.71
N LYS A 28 7.42 8.42 -14.68
CA LYS A 28 8.48 7.63 -15.36
C LYS A 28 8.71 6.23 -14.77
N ASN A 29 8.13 5.93 -13.61
CA ASN A 29 8.19 4.61 -12.97
C ASN A 29 7.03 3.69 -13.37
N PHE A 30 6.22 4.13 -14.32
CA PHE A 30 5.17 3.35 -14.94
C PHE A 30 5.44 3.23 -16.43
N SER A 31 5.61 2.00 -16.91
CA SER A 31 5.81 1.69 -18.33
C SER A 31 4.70 0.79 -18.86
N LEU A 32 4.49 0.88 -20.17
CA LEU A 32 3.62 -0.02 -20.91
C LEU A 32 4.48 -1.01 -21.70
N LEU A 33 4.13 -2.28 -21.61
CA LEU A 33 4.62 -3.32 -22.49
C LEU A 33 3.67 -3.43 -23.68
N TYR A 34 4.22 -3.35 -24.88
CA TYR A 34 3.48 -3.54 -26.12
C TYR A 34 3.81 -4.92 -26.67
N GLU A 35 2.92 -5.89 -26.46
CA GLU A 35 3.04 -7.20 -27.11
C GLU A 35 2.72 -7.10 -28.61
N THR A 36 1.81 -6.18 -28.95
CA THR A 36 1.52 -5.72 -30.31
C THR A 36 1.28 -4.20 -30.29
N ALA A 37 1.33 -3.54 -31.45
CA ALA A 37 1.19 -2.08 -31.55
C ALA A 37 -0.12 -1.51 -30.94
N THR A 38 -1.16 -2.34 -30.80
CA THR A 38 -2.50 -1.92 -30.35
C THR A 38 -2.92 -2.53 -29.01
N ALA A 39 -2.08 -3.35 -28.38
CA ALA A 39 -2.41 -4.02 -27.13
C ALA A 39 -1.36 -3.72 -26.04
N PRO A 40 -1.39 -2.51 -25.44
CA PRO A 40 -0.55 -2.19 -24.30
C PRO A 40 -1.03 -2.88 -23.02
N CYS A 41 -0.11 -3.34 -22.20
CA CYS A 41 -0.35 -3.74 -20.81
C CYS A 41 0.65 -3.06 -19.87
N LEU A 42 0.33 -2.92 -18.59
CA LEU A 42 1.28 -2.37 -17.62
C LEU A 42 2.48 -3.34 -17.44
N SER A 43 3.69 -2.79 -17.40
CA SER A 43 4.86 -3.55 -17.02
C SER A 43 4.76 -3.99 -15.54
N PRO A 44 5.50 -5.04 -15.13
CA PRO A 44 5.79 -5.25 -13.72
C PRO A 44 6.32 -3.96 -13.09
N THR A 45 6.02 -3.73 -11.81
CA THR A 45 6.54 -2.57 -11.08
C THR A 45 8.06 -2.65 -10.94
N TYR A 46 8.74 -1.54 -11.16
CA TYR A 46 10.19 -1.38 -11.02
C TYR A 46 10.49 -0.09 -10.25
N ASP A 47 11.78 0.11 -9.92
CA ASP A 47 12.25 1.30 -9.20
C ASP A 47 11.47 1.59 -7.90
N ILE A 48 11.23 0.52 -7.13
CA ILE A 48 10.63 0.63 -5.81
C ILE A 48 11.74 0.87 -4.78
N VAL A 49 11.69 2.03 -4.13
CA VAL A 49 12.65 2.41 -3.09
C VAL A 49 11.93 2.78 -1.81
N ALA A 50 12.34 2.17 -0.70
CA ALA A 50 11.82 2.45 0.63
C ALA A 50 12.48 3.71 1.24
N TYR A 51 12.21 4.88 0.68
CA TYR A 51 12.83 6.15 1.11
C TYR A 51 12.63 6.43 2.60
N SER A 52 11.51 5.98 3.17
CA SER A 52 11.25 6.08 4.62
C SER A 52 12.32 5.47 5.51
N GLY A 53 13.15 4.55 5.01
CA GLY A 53 14.31 4.01 5.73
C GLY A 53 15.49 5.00 5.83
N TYR A 54 15.60 5.93 4.89
CA TYR A 54 16.76 6.80 4.68
C TYR A 54 16.47 8.27 4.95
N LEU A 55 15.28 8.74 4.57
CA LEU A 55 14.89 10.13 4.59
C LEU A 55 13.57 10.30 5.35
N ALA A 56 13.45 11.41 6.07
CA ALA A 56 12.16 11.83 6.58
C ALA A 56 11.31 12.37 5.42
N GLY A 57 10.08 11.88 5.30
CA GLY A 57 9.15 12.29 4.27
C GLY A 57 7.83 11.53 4.42
N GLU A 58 6.78 12.05 3.79
CA GLU A 58 5.48 11.39 3.73
C GLU A 58 4.81 11.63 2.36
N GLY A 59 3.85 10.76 2.02
CA GLY A 59 2.93 10.93 0.90
C GLY A 59 3.08 9.95 -0.26
N ASN A 60 2.41 10.29 -1.36
CA ASN A 60 2.48 9.59 -2.64
C ASN A 60 3.24 10.45 -3.67
N GLY A 61 3.99 9.80 -4.56
CA GLY A 61 4.74 10.46 -5.65
C GLY A 61 3.85 11.05 -6.74
N LEU A 62 2.58 10.67 -6.78
CA LEU A 62 1.56 11.19 -7.70
C LEU A 62 0.36 11.72 -6.92
N LYS A 63 -0.24 12.79 -7.44
CA LYS A 63 -1.55 13.25 -6.97
C LYS A 63 -2.63 12.31 -7.49
N PHE A 64 -3.65 12.05 -6.67
CA PHE A 64 -4.83 11.30 -7.09
C PHE A 64 -5.74 12.12 -8.01
N PHE A 65 -5.82 13.43 -7.76
CA PHE A 65 -6.60 14.38 -8.55
C PHE A 65 -5.83 15.69 -8.75
N PRO A 66 -6.11 16.49 -9.79
CA PRO A 66 -5.46 17.79 -9.99
C PRO A 66 -5.61 18.76 -8.81
N ASP A 67 -6.75 18.71 -8.13
CA ASP A 67 -7.11 19.51 -6.95
C ASP A 67 -6.71 18.84 -5.62
N SER A 68 -6.15 17.63 -5.64
CA SER A 68 -5.63 16.99 -4.43
C SER A 68 -4.43 17.75 -3.88
N LYS A 69 -4.30 17.72 -2.56
CA LYS A 69 -3.06 18.14 -1.89
C LYS A 69 -1.90 17.28 -2.41
N GLU A 70 -0.72 17.89 -2.50
CA GLU A 70 0.50 17.09 -2.68
C GLU A 70 0.59 16.06 -1.56
N ARG A 71 1.07 14.86 -1.90
CA ARG A 71 1.35 13.82 -0.92
C ARG A 71 0.12 13.36 -0.11
N GLU A 72 -1.08 13.53 -0.67
CA GLU A 72 -2.33 13.09 -0.05
C GLU A 72 -2.33 11.56 0.18
N LYS A 73 -2.83 11.11 1.33
CA LYS A 73 -2.91 9.70 1.71
C LYS A 73 -4.19 9.05 1.18
N LEU A 74 -4.15 7.75 0.93
CA LEU A 74 -5.26 6.95 0.39
C LEU A 74 -6.33 6.64 1.45
N LEU A 75 -6.96 7.69 1.98
CA LEU A 75 -8.02 7.61 2.99
C LEU A 75 -9.35 7.16 2.36
N PRO A 76 -10.32 6.65 3.14
CA PRO A 76 -11.60 6.15 2.61
C PRO A 76 -12.34 7.13 1.70
N ALA A 77 -12.30 8.43 1.99
CA ALA A 77 -12.91 9.47 1.14
C ALA A 77 -12.24 9.54 -0.24
N ILE A 78 -10.90 9.45 -0.29
CA ILE A 78 -10.13 9.42 -1.53
C ILE A 78 -10.39 8.13 -2.30
N VAL A 79 -10.48 6.99 -1.61
CA VAL A 79 -10.84 5.69 -2.23
C VAL A 79 -12.22 5.76 -2.89
N ARG A 80 -13.23 6.31 -2.20
CA ARG A 80 -14.57 6.52 -2.78
C ARG A 80 -14.51 7.42 -4.01
N ARG A 81 -13.81 8.55 -3.90
CA ARG A 81 -13.65 9.50 -5.01
C ARG A 81 -12.97 8.85 -6.21
N LEU A 82 -11.92 8.06 -6.00
CA LEU A 82 -11.22 7.30 -7.03
C LEU A 82 -12.10 6.24 -7.67
N ALA A 83 -12.87 5.50 -6.87
CA ALA A 83 -13.81 4.51 -7.39
C ALA A 83 -14.83 5.14 -8.33
N ASN A 84 -15.42 6.27 -7.92
CA ASN A 84 -16.36 7.02 -8.74
C ASN A 84 -15.72 7.56 -10.02
N PHE A 85 -14.52 8.13 -9.92
CA PHE A 85 -13.77 8.67 -11.06
C PHE A 85 -13.41 7.59 -12.09
N LEU A 86 -13.00 6.40 -11.63
CA LEU A 86 -12.63 5.27 -12.48
C LEU A 86 -13.83 4.45 -12.97
N GLY A 87 -15.05 4.75 -12.50
CA GLY A 87 -16.26 3.98 -12.83
C GLY A 87 -16.23 2.54 -12.30
N ILE A 88 -15.52 2.29 -11.18
CA ILE A 88 -15.41 0.95 -10.58
C ILE A 88 -16.14 0.88 -9.23
N PRO A 89 -16.60 -0.31 -8.79
CA PRO A 89 -17.26 -0.44 -7.50
C PRO A 89 -16.33 -0.10 -6.31
N GLU A 90 -16.73 0.83 -5.43
CA GLU A 90 -15.97 1.21 -4.21
C GLU A 90 -15.62 -0.02 -3.36
N LYS A 91 -16.54 -0.98 -3.25
CA LYS A 91 -16.34 -2.22 -2.50
C LYS A 91 -15.22 -3.08 -3.09
N ALA A 92 -15.08 -3.13 -4.41
CA ALA A 92 -14.03 -3.89 -5.09
C ALA A 92 -12.67 -3.23 -4.87
N LEU A 93 -12.57 -1.90 -5.05
CA LEU A 93 -11.34 -1.15 -4.80
C LEU A 93 -10.92 -1.24 -3.32
N SER A 94 -11.86 -1.04 -2.39
CA SER A 94 -11.61 -1.14 -0.95
C SER A 94 -11.16 -2.54 -0.54
N LYS A 95 -11.71 -3.59 -1.17
CA LYS A 95 -11.28 -4.98 -0.93
C LYS A 95 -9.83 -5.19 -1.33
N VAL A 96 -9.43 -4.74 -2.53
CA VAL A 96 -8.04 -4.82 -2.98
C VAL A 96 -7.11 -4.14 -1.98
N ILE A 97 -7.42 -2.90 -1.59
CA ILE A 97 -6.62 -2.14 -0.63
C ILE A 97 -6.50 -2.89 0.70
N ALA A 98 -7.62 -3.41 1.22
CA ALA A 98 -7.64 -4.15 2.47
C ALA A 98 -6.81 -5.45 2.40
N ASP A 99 -6.92 -6.20 1.30
CA ASP A 99 -6.17 -7.44 1.08
C ASP A 99 -4.65 -7.17 0.97
N THR A 100 -4.26 -6.10 0.27
CA THR A 100 -2.87 -5.64 0.16
C THR A 100 -2.30 -5.24 1.52
N VAL A 101 -3.02 -4.41 2.29
CA VAL A 101 -2.61 -3.98 3.64
C VAL A 101 -2.50 -5.18 4.58
N SER A 102 -3.48 -6.10 4.54
CA SER A 102 -3.45 -7.31 5.37
C SER A 102 -2.24 -8.20 5.08
N THR A 103 -1.93 -8.38 3.80
CA THR A 103 -0.76 -9.14 3.34
C THR A 103 0.53 -8.48 3.77
N ALA A 104 0.65 -7.16 3.62
CA ALA A 104 1.82 -6.40 4.06
C ALA A 104 2.03 -6.52 5.57
N VAL A 105 0.97 -6.33 6.38
CA VAL A 105 1.03 -6.42 7.84
C VAL A 105 1.48 -7.81 8.31
N ALA A 106 1.07 -8.87 7.60
CA ALA A 106 1.47 -10.24 7.92
C ALA A 106 2.92 -10.54 7.54
N LYS A 107 3.40 -10.04 6.39
CA LYS A 107 4.69 -10.45 5.81
C LYS A 107 5.85 -9.49 6.07
N TRP A 108 5.61 -8.18 5.94
CA TRP A 108 6.69 -7.18 5.87
C TRP A 108 7.50 -7.02 7.16
N PRO A 109 6.91 -7.03 8.37
CA PRO A 109 7.71 -6.89 9.59
C PRO A 109 8.79 -7.98 9.72
N LYS A 110 8.51 -9.20 9.25
CA LYS A 110 9.48 -10.30 9.24
C LYS A 110 10.53 -10.11 8.14
N ALA A 111 10.10 -9.69 6.94
CA ALA A 111 11.00 -9.41 5.84
C ALA A 111 11.99 -8.27 6.17
N ILE A 112 11.51 -7.15 6.72
CA ILE A 112 12.33 -5.99 7.11
C ILE A 112 13.35 -6.36 8.19
N ARG A 113 12.97 -7.18 9.18
CA ARG A 113 13.93 -7.63 10.21
C ARG A 113 15.06 -8.50 9.63
N ARG A 114 14.76 -9.28 8.59
CA ARG A 114 15.70 -10.19 7.92
C ARG A 114 16.54 -9.55 6.82
N SER A 115 16.23 -8.31 6.43
CA SER A 115 17.00 -7.63 5.38
C SER A 115 18.40 -7.25 5.84
N GLU A 116 19.24 -6.87 4.89
CA GLU A 116 20.59 -6.37 5.14
C GLU A 116 20.64 -4.88 5.52
N LEU A 117 19.47 -4.24 5.69
CA LEU A 117 19.38 -2.85 6.13
C LEU A 117 20.05 -2.66 7.50
N SER A 118 20.61 -1.47 7.70
CA SER A 118 21.16 -1.06 8.98
C SER A 118 20.08 -1.05 10.06
N ARG A 119 20.50 -1.11 11.33
CA ARG A 119 19.56 -1.07 12.46
C ARG A 119 18.66 0.16 12.40
N LEU A 120 19.22 1.33 12.10
CA LEU A 120 18.48 2.58 12.00
C LEU A 120 17.47 2.56 10.85
N GLN A 121 17.88 2.11 9.67
CA GLN A 121 16.98 1.99 8.50
C GLN A 121 15.81 1.05 8.77
N LYS A 122 16.06 -0.09 9.43
CA LYS A 122 15.01 -1.03 9.86
C LYS A 122 14.03 -0.36 10.83
N ILE A 123 14.53 0.40 11.79
CA ILE A 123 13.69 1.13 12.76
C ILE A 123 12.84 2.16 12.02
N ASN A 124 13.44 2.97 11.16
CA ASN A 124 12.74 4.01 10.41
C ASN A 124 11.63 3.42 9.52
N LEU A 125 11.97 2.42 8.71
CA LEU A 125 11.03 1.75 7.82
C LEU A 125 9.89 1.06 8.57
N LEU A 126 10.19 0.36 9.68
CA LEU A 126 9.15 -0.23 10.52
C LEU A 126 8.27 0.83 11.15
N THR A 127 8.84 1.93 11.62
CA THR A 127 8.09 3.04 12.23
C THR A 127 7.15 3.67 11.20
N HIS A 128 7.65 4.01 10.01
CA HIS A 128 6.83 4.50 8.90
C HIS A 128 5.68 3.55 8.56
N PHE A 129 6.01 2.28 8.32
CA PHE A 129 5.02 1.25 8.00
C PHE A 129 3.95 1.11 9.10
N LYS A 130 4.34 1.21 10.38
CA LYS A 130 3.41 1.09 11.51
C LYS A 130 2.47 2.30 11.65
N HIS A 131 2.93 3.50 11.33
CA HIS A 131 2.16 4.75 11.41
C HIS A 131 1.28 5.01 10.18
N ASN A 132 1.40 4.20 9.13
CA ASN A 132 0.50 4.29 7.99
C ASN A 132 -0.98 4.13 8.47
N PRO A 133 -1.91 5.04 8.11
CA PRO A 133 -3.29 5.02 8.61
C PRO A 133 -4.04 3.71 8.34
N SER A 134 -3.85 3.09 7.18
CA SER A 134 -4.50 1.84 6.81
C SER A 134 -3.97 0.67 7.65
N VAL A 135 -2.67 0.66 7.95
CA VAL A 135 -2.02 -0.33 8.82
C VAL A 135 -2.51 -0.19 10.26
N GLU A 136 -2.57 1.02 10.79
CA GLU A 136 -3.08 1.29 12.13
C GLU A 136 -4.55 0.86 12.27
N ALA A 137 -5.39 1.25 11.32
CA ALA A 137 -6.80 0.90 11.31
C ALA A 137 -7.01 -0.62 11.28
N LEU A 138 -6.22 -1.36 10.51
CA LEU A 138 -6.27 -2.82 10.49
C LEU A 138 -5.86 -3.42 11.84
N ARG A 139 -4.78 -2.92 12.45
CA ARG A 139 -4.30 -3.43 13.75
C ARG A 139 -5.29 -3.16 14.88
N LYS A 140 -5.88 -1.97 14.92
CA LYS A 140 -6.95 -1.62 15.87
C LYS A 140 -8.13 -2.59 15.75
N ARG A 141 -8.58 -2.86 14.51
CA ARG A 141 -9.65 -3.84 14.24
C ARG A 141 -9.28 -5.26 14.69
N LYS A 142 -8.05 -5.73 14.41
CA LYS A 142 -7.57 -7.05 14.86
C LYS A 142 -7.49 -7.14 16.39
N LYS A 143 -7.00 -6.09 17.07
CA LYS A 143 -6.96 -6.03 18.55
C LYS A 143 -8.37 -6.10 19.13
N ALA A 144 -9.30 -5.30 18.62
CA ALA A 144 -10.69 -5.32 19.06
C ALA A 144 -11.37 -6.69 18.83
N ALA A 145 -11.10 -7.34 17.70
CA ALA A 145 -11.61 -8.69 17.43
C ALA A 145 -11.02 -9.74 18.40
N CYS A 146 -9.73 -9.65 18.72
CA CYS A 146 -9.09 -10.52 19.71
C CYS A 146 -9.70 -10.33 21.11
N LEU A 147 -9.89 -9.09 21.55
CA LEU A 147 -10.51 -8.77 22.84
C LEU A 147 -11.96 -9.28 22.92
N ARG A 148 -12.74 -9.12 21.85
CA ARG A 148 -14.10 -9.69 21.79
C ARG A 148 -14.13 -11.23 21.80
N GLY A 149 -13.05 -11.88 21.34
CA GLY A 149 -12.91 -13.34 21.39
C GLY A 149 -12.29 -13.88 22.68
N ARG A 150 -11.94 -13.01 23.64
CA ARG A 150 -11.34 -13.31 24.95
C ARG A 150 -12.14 -12.59 26.04
N PRO A 151 -13.42 -12.95 26.26
CA PRO A 151 -14.30 -12.26 27.20
C PRO A 151 -13.88 -12.42 28.67
N ASP A 152 -12.89 -13.26 28.97
CA ASP A 152 -12.38 -13.64 30.29
C ASP A 152 -11.20 -12.79 30.78
N LEU A 153 -10.71 -11.83 29.99
CA LEU A 153 -9.68 -10.87 30.38
C LEU A 153 -10.33 -9.53 30.78
N GLU A 154 -11.10 -9.54 31.86
CA GLU A 154 -11.34 -8.30 32.62
C GLU A 154 -9.99 -7.81 33.20
N LEU A 155 -9.72 -6.52 33.01
CA LEU A 155 -8.56 -5.85 33.60
C LEU A 155 -8.73 -5.89 35.13
N PRO A 156 -7.73 -6.33 35.92
CA PRO A 156 -7.73 -6.02 37.34
C PRO A 156 -7.58 -4.51 37.52
N ASP A 157 -8.36 -3.96 38.45
CA ASP A 157 -8.43 -2.54 38.83
C ASP A 157 -7.05 -1.89 39.09
#